data_AF-W2WEC4-F1
#
_entry.id   AF-W2WEC4-F1
#
_cell.length_a   1.000
_cell.length_b   1.000
_cell.length_c   1.000
_cell.angle_alpha   90.00
_cell.angle_beta   90.00
_cell.angle_gamma   90.00
#
_symmetry.space_group_name_H-M   'P 1'
#
loop_
_entity.id
_entity.type
_entity.pdbx_description
1 polymer ?
#
loop_
_entity_poly.entity_id
_entity_poly.type
_entity_poly.pdbx_seq_one_letter_code
_entity_poly.pdbx_strand_id
1 'polypeptide(L)'
;MASGAIDVLTVIPIDEIAEKGIPFVRSRVDESGHRVKWDTFWRYFKRTWMRTYDPALWNVNAISETMDIVNRTNNALERFNRDLNESFSSAHPNLLPFMAVIKQKSKDHVELIEDIRHHRQEAPPHGNLITVEIPAAYRAFCEQQEQE
;
A
#
# COMPACT_ATOMS: atom_id res chain seq x y z
N MET A 1 -20.72 -4.70 -5.54
CA MET A 1 -19.73 -3.94 -6.31
C MET A 1 -18.78 -4.93 -6.95
N ALA A 2 -18.43 -4.78 -8.23
CA ALA A 2 -17.30 -5.52 -8.76
C ALA A 2 -16.06 -5.13 -7.95
N SER A 3 -15.37 -6.10 -7.37
CA SER A 3 -14.11 -5.86 -6.65
C SER A 3 -13.13 -5.17 -7.61
N GLY A 4 -12.42 -4.13 -7.16
CA GLY A 4 -11.38 -3.48 -7.97
C GLY A 4 -11.78 -2.25 -8.79
N ALA A 5 -13.05 -1.82 -8.81
CA ALA A 5 -13.45 -0.68 -9.65
C ALA A 5 -12.83 0.65 -9.20
N ILE A 6 -12.86 0.95 -7.90
CA ILE A 6 -12.25 2.19 -7.33
C ILE A 6 -10.72 2.07 -7.29
N ASP A 7 -10.19 0.86 -7.11
CA ASP A 7 -8.75 0.60 -6.99
C ASP A 7 -7.99 1.04 -8.25
N VAL A 8 -8.66 1.10 -9.41
CA VAL A 8 -8.07 1.63 -10.65
C VAL A 8 -7.51 3.05 -10.47
N LEU A 9 -8.15 3.87 -9.62
CA LEU A 9 -7.76 5.27 -9.40
C LEU A 9 -6.39 5.40 -8.72
N THR A 10 -5.91 4.33 -8.08
CA THR A 10 -4.59 4.32 -7.42
C THR A 10 -3.47 3.94 -8.38
N VAL A 11 -3.77 3.41 -9.58
CA VAL A 11 -2.76 2.80 -10.47
C VAL A 11 -2.70 3.43 -11.85
N ILE A 12 -3.64 4.31 -12.18
CA ILE A 12 -3.61 5.12 -13.41
C ILE A 12 -2.80 6.40 -13.18
N PRO A 13 -2.28 7.04 -14.25
CA PRO A 13 -1.62 8.34 -14.16
C PRO A 13 -2.50 9.38 -13.47
N ILE A 14 -1.88 10.24 -12.65
CA ILE A 14 -2.59 11.20 -11.80
C ILE A 14 -3.46 12.16 -12.61
N ASP A 15 -2.96 12.59 -13.77
CA ASP A 15 -3.64 13.47 -14.71
C ASP A 15 -4.90 12.82 -15.32
N GLU A 16 -4.93 11.50 -15.45
CA GLU A 16 -6.08 10.77 -16.01
C GLU A 16 -7.19 10.52 -14.98
N ILE A 17 -6.94 10.68 -13.67
CA ILE A 17 -7.89 10.33 -12.59
C ILE A 17 -9.22 11.07 -12.74
N ALA A 18 -9.18 12.40 -12.92
CA ALA A 18 -10.39 13.20 -12.92
C ALA A 18 -11.22 13.04 -14.20
N GLU A 19 -10.55 12.98 -15.35
CA GLU A 19 -11.17 13.05 -16.67
C GLU A 19 -11.51 11.67 -17.24
N LYS A 20 -10.70 10.65 -16.96
CA LYS A 20 -10.90 9.29 -17.48
C LYS A 20 -11.21 8.28 -16.38
N GLY A 21 -10.50 8.36 -15.26
CA GLY A 21 -10.64 7.45 -14.12
C GLY A 21 -12.03 7.47 -13.48
N ILE A 22 -12.50 8.64 -13.03
CA ILE A 22 -13.81 8.77 -12.41
C ILE A 22 -14.94 8.31 -13.36
N PRO A 23 -15.00 8.75 -14.64
CA PRO A 23 -15.99 8.22 -15.58
C PRO A 23 -15.94 6.70 -15.78
N PHE A 24 -14.75 6.11 -15.84
CA PHE A 24 -14.61 4.66 -15.89
C PHE A 24 -15.21 3.98 -14.65
N VAL A 25 -14.94 4.49 -13.44
CA VAL A 25 -15.53 3.90 -12.23
C VAL A 25 -17.05 4.04 -12.25
N ARG A 26 -17.57 5.20 -12.68
CA ARG A 26 -19.01 5.42 -12.82
C ARG A 26 -19.66 4.49 -13.83
N SER A 27 -18.97 4.11 -14.92
CA SER A 27 -19.51 3.15 -15.89
C SER A 27 -19.56 1.70 -15.36
N ARG A 28 -18.77 1.41 -14.31
CA ARG A 28 -18.70 0.09 -13.65
C ARG A 28 -19.59 -0.04 -12.43
N VAL A 29 -20.12 1.07 -11.93
CA VAL A 29 -20.93 1.10 -10.73
C VAL A 29 -22.36 1.50 -11.07
N ASP A 30 -23.32 0.72 -10.60
CA ASP A 30 -24.73 1.10 -10.71
C ASP A 30 -25.03 2.26 -9.75
N GLU A 31 -25.16 3.47 -10.30
CA GLU A 31 -25.55 4.66 -9.55
C GLU A 31 -27.08 4.84 -9.47
N SER A 32 -27.87 3.93 -10.04
CA SER A 32 -29.33 4.03 -10.05
C SER A 32 -29.89 4.06 -8.61
N GLY A 33 -30.85 4.97 -8.37
CA GLY A 33 -31.41 5.21 -7.04
C GLY A 33 -30.50 5.97 -6.04
N HIS A 34 -29.22 6.19 -6.36
CA HIS A 34 -28.23 6.81 -5.45
C HIS A 34 -27.35 7.91 -6.06
N ARG A 35 -27.71 8.43 -7.24
CA ARG A 35 -26.95 9.47 -7.98
C ARG A 35 -26.46 10.64 -7.11
N VAL A 36 -27.31 11.20 -6.26
CA VAL A 36 -26.93 12.34 -5.38
C VAL A 36 -25.82 11.94 -4.38
N LYS A 37 -25.85 10.71 -3.87
CA LYS A 37 -24.81 10.20 -2.96
C LYS A 37 -23.50 10.01 -3.70
N TRP A 38 -23.54 9.47 -4.91
CA TRP A 38 -22.36 9.32 -5.77
C TRP A 38 -21.75 10.68 -6.15
N ASP A 39 -22.55 11.65 -6.56
CA ASP A 39 -22.06 13.00 -6.84
C ASP A 39 -21.43 13.66 -5.61
N THR A 40 -21.99 13.42 -4.42
CA THR A 40 -21.41 13.87 -3.15
C THR A 40 -20.09 13.17 -2.85
N PHE A 41 -20.02 11.85 -3.06
CA PHE A 41 -18.80 11.08 -2.91
C PHE A 41 -17.70 11.59 -3.85
N TRP A 42 -17.98 11.78 -5.13
CA TRP A 42 -16.98 12.26 -6.10
C TRP A 42 -16.51 13.69 -5.81
N ARG A 43 -17.41 14.56 -5.30
CA ARG A 43 -17.02 15.90 -4.83
C ARG A 43 -16.10 15.82 -3.62
N TYR A 44 -16.40 14.94 -2.67
CA TYR A 44 -15.54 14.66 -1.53
C TYR A 44 -14.19 14.08 -1.98
N PHE A 45 -14.19 13.10 -2.88
CA PHE A 45 -12.99 12.45 -3.39
C PHE A 45 -12.04 13.47 -4.02
N LYS A 46 -12.53 14.29 -4.95
CA LYS A 46 -11.71 15.35 -5.57
C LYS A 46 -11.19 16.35 -4.54
N ARG A 47 -12.03 16.78 -3.60
CA ARG A 47 -11.61 17.74 -2.55
C ARG A 47 -10.53 17.15 -1.65
N THR A 48 -10.67 15.90 -1.25
CA THR A 48 -9.82 15.28 -0.23
C THR A 48 -8.59 14.64 -0.85
N TRP A 49 -8.77 13.75 -1.83
CA TRP A 49 -7.70 12.91 -2.38
C TRP A 49 -6.97 13.53 -3.56
N MET A 50 -7.52 14.56 -4.20
CA MET A 50 -6.82 15.27 -5.29
C MET A 50 -6.31 16.66 -4.90
N ARG A 51 -6.76 17.22 -3.78
CA ARG A 51 -6.42 18.60 -3.38
C ARG A 51 -5.88 18.71 -1.96
N THR A 52 -6.52 18.08 -0.98
CA THR A 52 -6.03 18.13 0.42
C THR A 52 -4.81 17.24 0.60
N TYR A 53 -4.87 16.01 0.08
CA TYR A 53 -3.75 15.10 0.01
C TYR A 53 -3.19 15.11 -1.40
N ASP A 54 -1.88 15.21 -1.52
CA ASP A 54 -1.18 15.13 -2.79
C ASP A 54 -1.35 13.72 -3.40
N PRO A 55 -1.90 13.58 -4.61
CA PRO A 55 -2.00 12.31 -5.34
C PRO A 55 -0.70 11.51 -5.39
N ALA A 56 0.47 12.16 -5.46
CA ALA A 56 1.75 11.48 -5.51
C ALA A 56 2.05 10.67 -4.23
N LEU A 57 1.39 10.96 -3.11
CA LEU A 57 1.60 10.26 -1.84
C LEU A 57 0.80 8.95 -1.69
N TRP A 58 -0.20 8.73 -2.54
CA TRP A 58 -1.07 7.54 -2.44
C TRP A 58 -1.25 6.79 -3.76
N ASN A 59 -0.94 7.42 -4.90
CA ASN A 59 -1.01 6.79 -6.20
C ASN A 59 0.21 5.87 -6.42
N VAL A 60 -0.06 4.57 -6.60
CA VAL A 60 0.91 3.51 -6.81
C VAL A 60 1.72 3.73 -8.09
N ASN A 61 1.10 4.23 -9.16
CA ASN A 61 1.80 4.54 -10.41
C ASN A 61 2.88 5.61 -10.17
N ALA A 62 2.54 6.72 -9.52
CA ALA A 62 3.51 7.77 -9.17
C ALA A 62 4.59 7.30 -8.17
N ILE A 63 4.22 6.50 -7.17
CA ILE A 63 5.18 5.95 -6.20
C ILE A 63 6.15 4.99 -6.90
N SER A 64 5.66 4.14 -7.81
CA SER A 64 6.49 3.17 -8.53
C SER A 64 7.52 3.81 -9.47
N GLU A 65 7.28 5.04 -9.93
CA GLU A 65 8.24 5.80 -10.73
C GLU A 65 9.40 6.35 -9.91
N THR A 66 9.21 6.55 -8.60
CA THR A 66 10.18 7.24 -7.73
C THR A 66 10.88 6.31 -6.72
N MET A 67 10.28 5.17 -6.38
CA MET A 67 10.82 4.22 -5.41
C MET A 67 10.41 2.79 -5.74
N ASP A 68 11.31 1.84 -5.46
CA ASP A 68 10.95 0.43 -5.42
C ASP A 68 9.92 0.18 -4.32
N ILE A 69 8.71 -0.19 -4.73
CA ILE A 69 7.65 -0.62 -3.81
C ILE A 69 8.13 -1.91 -3.16
N VAL A 70 7.97 -2.06 -1.84
CA VAL A 70 8.28 -3.31 -1.12
C VAL A 70 7.01 -3.77 -0.40
N ASN A 71 6.61 -5.03 -0.55
CA ASN A 71 5.46 -5.59 0.17
C ASN A 71 5.78 -5.71 1.66
N ARG A 72 5.53 -4.64 2.40
CA ARG A 72 5.59 -4.61 3.87
C ARG A 72 4.22 -4.98 4.41
N THR A 73 3.86 -6.25 4.33
CA THR A 73 2.73 -6.76 5.11
C THR A 73 3.03 -6.55 6.60
N ASN A 74 1.98 -6.37 7.42
CA ASN A 74 2.07 -6.22 8.89
C ASN A 74 2.77 -7.42 9.60
N ASN A 75 3.07 -8.48 8.84
CA ASN A 75 3.87 -9.62 9.24
C ASN A 75 5.18 -9.26 9.94
N ALA A 76 5.82 -8.13 9.62
CA ALA A 76 7.07 -7.76 10.28
C ALA A 76 6.87 -7.46 11.78
N LEU A 77 5.85 -6.66 12.11
CA LEU A 77 5.54 -6.31 13.50
C LEU A 77 4.97 -7.52 14.25
N GLU A 78 4.08 -8.27 13.62
CA GLU A 78 3.50 -9.49 14.20
C GLU A 78 4.57 -10.57 14.45
N ARG A 79 5.51 -10.75 13.51
CA ARG A 79 6.66 -11.65 13.67
C ARG A 79 7.57 -11.18 14.80
N PHE A 80 7.87 -9.89 14.87
CA PHE A 80 8.68 -9.34 15.96
C PHE A 80 8.01 -9.58 17.32
N ASN A 81 6.71 -9.28 17.44
CA ASN A 81 5.98 -9.50 18.70
C ASN A 81 5.97 -10.98 19.11
N ARG A 82 5.81 -11.91 18.15
CA ARG A 82 5.89 -13.35 18.41
C ARG A 82 7.29 -13.77 18.86
N ASP A 83 8.33 -13.41 18.11
CA ASP A 83 9.73 -13.71 18.43
C ASP A 83 10.15 -13.12 19.79
N LEU A 84 9.68 -11.91 20.09
CA LEU A 84 9.88 -11.27 21.38
C LEU A 84 9.19 -12.06 22.51
N ASN A 85 7.94 -12.47 22.32
CA ASN A 85 7.20 -13.26 23.31
C ASN A 85 7.83 -14.65 23.53
N GLU A 86 8.27 -15.32 22.46
CA GLU A 86 8.97 -16.63 22.53
C GLU A 86 10.32 -16.54 23.25
N SER A 87 10.93 -15.35 23.31
CA SER A 87 12.19 -15.12 24.02
C SER A 87 12.04 -15.01 25.53
N PHE A 88 10.80 -14.94 26.04
CA PHE A 88 10.51 -14.94 27.47
C PHE A 88 9.97 -16.30 27.91
N SER A 89 10.49 -16.81 29.04
CA SER A 89 10.00 -18.06 29.66
C SER A 89 8.68 -17.88 30.44
N SER A 90 8.24 -16.63 30.62
CA SER A 90 7.02 -16.24 31.33
C SER A 90 6.33 -15.12 30.57
N ALA A 91 4.99 -15.11 30.57
CA ALA A 91 4.20 -14.01 30.01
C ALA A 91 4.47 -12.67 30.71
N HIS A 92 4.95 -12.71 31.96
CA HIS A 92 5.28 -11.54 32.76
C HIS A 92 6.69 -11.69 33.34
N PRO A 93 7.74 -11.38 32.55
CA PRO A 93 9.11 -11.45 33.03
C PRO A 93 9.40 -10.34 34.04
N ASN A 94 10.27 -10.62 35.01
CA ASN A 94 10.81 -9.60 35.89
C ASN A 94 11.67 -8.60 35.08
N LEU A 95 11.82 -7.38 35.61
CA LEU A 95 12.49 -6.29 34.90
C LEU A 95 13.92 -6.63 34.44
N LEU A 96 14.70 -7.33 35.27
CA LEU A 96 16.09 -7.68 34.93
C LEU A 96 16.17 -8.67 33.74
N PRO A 97 15.49 -9.84 33.75
CA PRO A 97 15.38 -10.70 32.58
C PRO A 97 14.83 -9.97 31.35
N PHE A 98 13.83 -9.12 31.53
CA PHE A 98 13.25 -8.34 30.45
C PHE A 98 14.30 -7.44 29.77
N MET A 99 15.02 -6.63 30.57
CA MET A 99 16.06 -5.75 30.07
C MET A 99 17.20 -6.52 29.38
N ALA A 100 17.57 -7.69 29.91
CA ALA A 100 18.61 -8.53 29.32
C ALA A 100 18.22 -9.01 27.90
N VAL A 101 17.00 -9.52 27.72
CA VAL A 101 16.48 -9.96 26.41
C VAL A 101 16.40 -8.80 25.42
N ILE A 102 15.85 -7.66 25.84
CA ILE A 102 15.73 -6.48 24.97
C ILE A 102 17.12 -6.01 24.52
N LYS A 103 18.09 -5.93 25.43
CA LYS A 103 19.46 -5.53 25.12
C LYS A 103 20.11 -6.49 24.12
N GLN A 104 19.93 -7.80 24.30
CA GLN A 104 20.47 -8.80 23.39
C GLN A 104 19.85 -8.66 21.99
N LYS A 105 18.51 -8.63 21.88
CA LYS A 105 17.84 -8.45 20.58
C LYS A 105 18.22 -7.16 19.87
N SER A 106 18.40 -6.08 20.63
CA SER A 106 18.84 -4.79 20.08
C SER A 106 20.25 -4.91 19.49
N LYS A 107 21.16 -5.60 20.18
CA LYS A 107 22.51 -5.87 19.69
C LYS A 107 22.48 -6.72 18.43
N ASP A 108 21.76 -7.84 18.45
CA ASP A 108 21.64 -8.76 17.30
C ASP A 108 21.08 -8.05 16.06
N HIS A 109 20.12 -7.12 16.25
CA HIS A 109 19.55 -6.35 15.16
C HIS A 109 20.56 -5.38 14.51
N VAL A 110 21.38 -4.70 15.32
CA VAL A 110 22.44 -3.83 14.81
C VAL A 110 23.48 -4.64 14.05
N GLU A 111 23.88 -5.79 14.59
CA GLU A 111 24.83 -6.70 13.92
C GLU A 111 24.27 -7.20 12.58
N LEU A 112 22.99 -7.61 12.53
CA LEU A 112 22.30 -7.99 11.30
C LEU A 112 22.33 -6.86 10.25
N ILE A 113 22.05 -5.62 10.64
CA ILE A 113 22.07 -4.48 9.72
C ILE A 113 23.48 -4.27 9.16
N GLU A 114 24.50 -4.30 10.02
CA GLU A 114 25.89 -4.16 9.57
C GLU A 114 26.32 -5.32 8.67
N ASP A 115 25.92 -6.55 8.98
CA ASP A 115 26.19 -7.72 8.15
C ASP A 115 25.53 -7.62 6.77
N ILE A 116 24.29 -7.11 6.69
CA ILE A 116 23.62 -6.83 5.42
C ILE A 116 24.37 -5.74 4.64
N ARG A 117 24.74 -4.63 5.31
CA ARG A 117 25.48 -3.52 4.69
C ARG A 117 26.85 -3.95 4.14
N HIS A 118 27.49 -4.90 4.80
CA HIS A 118 28.78 -5.45 4.40
C HIS A 118 28.68 -6.72 3.53
N HIS A 119 27.48 -7.09 3.09
CA HIS A 119 27.22 -8.28 2.28
C HIS A 119 27.69 -9.60 2.92
N ARG A 120 27.76 -9.64 4.25
CA ARG A 120 28.00 -10.87 5.02
C ARG A 120 26.73 -11.70 5.20
N GLN A 121 25.56 -11.05 5.09
CA GLN A 121 24.26 -11.68 5.13
C GLN A 121 23.32 -11.05 4.10
N GLU A 122 22.39 -11.83 3.55
CA GLU A 122 21.33 -11.31 2.68
C GLU A 122 20.16 -10.75 3.50
N ALA A 123 19.53 -9.69 2.98
CA ALA A 123 18.31 -9.17 3.58
C ALA A 123 17.21 -10.24 3.57
N PRO A 124 16.35 -10.30 4.62
CA PRO A 124 15.25 -11.26 4.64
C PRO A 124 14.41 -11.19 3.36
N PRO A 125 14.07 -12.33 2.75
CA PRO A 125 13.28 -12.33 1.52
C PRO A 125 11.90 -11.74 1.82
N HIS A 126 11.57 -10.67 1.10
CA HIS A 126 10.20 -10.15 1.06
C HIS A 126 9.43 -10.91 -0.02
N GLY A 127 8.12 -11.10 0.21
CA GLY A 127 7.26 -11.71 -0.81
C GLY A 127 7.34 -10.90 -2.12
N ASN A 128 7.22 -11.60 -3.24
CA ASN A 128 7.23 -10.94 -4.55
C ASN A 128 6.24 -9.79 -4.57
N LEU A 129 6.67 -8.69 -5.19
CA LEU A 129 5.78 -7.58 -5.44
C LEU A 129 4.65 -8.05 -6.34
N ILE A 130 3.43 -7.71 -5.95
CA ILE A 130 2.32 -7.75 -6.88
C ILE A 130 2.53 -6.54 -7.77
N THR A 131 2.97 -6.76 -9.00
CA THR A 131 2.97 -5.71 -10.02
C THR A 131 1.52 -5.30 -10.22
N VAL A 132 1.19 -4.07 -9.84
CA VAL A 132 -0.16 -3.55 -10.04
C VAL A 132 -0.22 -2.95 -11.42
N GLU A 133 -0.74 -3.72 -12.37
CA GLU A 133 -0.89 -3.27 -13.75
C GLU A 133 -2.18 -2.46 -13.92
N ILE A 134 -2.14 -1.47 -14.82
CA ILE A 134 -3.34 -0.75 -15.26
C ILE A 134 -4.28 -1.76 -15.92
N PRO A 135 -5.52 -1.94 -15.42
CA PRO A 135 -6.45 -2.92 -15.96
C PRO A 135 -6.73 -2.71 -17.45
N ALA A 136 -6.71 -3.79 -18.24
CA ALA A 136 -7.01 -3.75 -19.67
C ALA A 136 -8.40 -3.13 -19.97
N ALA A 137 -9.36 -3.36 -19.07
CA ALA A 137 -10.68 -2.77 -19.14
C ALA A 137 -10.68 -1.22 -19.11
N TYR A 138 -9.73 -0.62 -18.38
CA TYR A 138 -9.57 0.84 -18.35
C TYR A 138 -8.95 1.36 -19.64
N ARG A 139 -7.92 0.67 -20.16
CA ARG A 139 -7.29 1.03 -21.44
C ARG A 139 -8.31 1.02 -22.58
N ALA A 140 -9.10 -0.05 -22.69
CA ALA A 140 -10.15 -0.16 -23.68
C ALA A 140 -11.23 0.94 -23.54
N PHE A 141 -11.54 1.37 -22.32
CA PHE A 141 -12.48 2.47 -22.09
C PHE A 141 -11.91 3.81 -22.59
N CYS A 142 -10.63 4.08 -22.36
CA CYS A 142 -9.97 5.31 -22.83
C CYS A 142 -9.93 5.36 -24.36
N GLU A 143 -9.58 4.25 -25.01
CA GLU A 143 -9.56 4.13 -26.48
C GLU A 143 -10.93 4.40 -27.12
N GLN A 144 -12.02 4.05 -26.44
CA GLN A 144 -13.38 4.32 -26.89
C GLN A 144 -13.76 5.80 -26.77
N GLN A 145 -13.27 6.49 -25.72
CA GLN A 145 -13.52 7.92 -25.52
C GLN A 145 -12.71 8.82 -26.46
N GLU A 146 -11.58 8.33 -26.98
CA GLU A 146 -10.73 9.07 -27.93
C GLU A 146 -11.22 8.97 -29.40
N GLN A 147 -12.18 8.07 -29.67
CA GLN A 147 -12.77 7.86 -31.01
C GLN A 147 -14.09 8.63 -31.22
N GLU A 148 -14.61 9.27 -30.17
CA GLU A 148 -15.84 10.11 -30.17
C GLU A 148 -15.50 11.61 -30.18
#